data_AF-A0A7G8FJ91-F1
#
_entry.id   AF-A0A7G8FJ91-F1
#
_cell.length_a   1.000
_cell.length_b   1.000
_cell.length_c   1.000
_cell.angle_alpha   90.00
_cell.angle_beta   90.00
_cell.angle_gamma   90.00
#
_symmetry.space_group_name_H-M   'P 1'
#
loop_
_entity.id
_entity.type
_entity.pdbx_description
1 polymer ?
#
loop_
_entity_poly.entity_id
_entity_poly.type
_entity_poly.pdbx_seq_one_letter_code
_entity_poly.pdbx_strand_id
1 'polypeptide(L)'
;MLPLALTASGVLLLSSLSLQTLVLHARQRSSQALATAKTRDAERSVAMAFQQHAAGVHACLLVLPSSEWEGSKRCPGANPAALQSGRVAERDWQLLQWQPHGVMAGTLQLRWSDGHQSRLDLELLP
;
A
#
# COMPACT_ATOMS: atom_id res chain seq x y z
N MET A 1 62.09 13.45 12.09
CA MET A 1 61.14 14.01 11.12
C MET A 1 60.09 12.97 10.70
N LEU A 2 59.38 12.35 11.66
CA LEU A 2 58.42 11.26 11.39
C LEU A 2 57.01 11.36 12.06
N PRO A 3 56.58 12.44 12.75
CA PRO A 3 55.23 12.47 13.31
C PRO A 3 54.17 13.07 12.36
N LEU A 4 54.55 13.83 11.32
CA LEU A 4 53.58 14.51 10.44
C LEU A 4 52.89 13.58 9.42
N ALA A 5 53.55 12.52 8.97
CA ALA A 5 52.97 11.61 7.97
C ALA A 5 51.81 10.77 8.56
N LEU A 6 51.88 10.46 9.86
CA LEU A 6 50.88 9.66 10.56
C LEU A 6 49.58 10.45 10.80
N THR A 7 49.68 11.74 11.13
CA THR A 7 48.51 12.58 11.39
C THR A 7 47.75 12.93 10.11
N ALA A 8 48.45 13.22 9.01
CA ALA A 8 47.82 13.50 7.72
C ALA A 8 47.02 12.30 7.18
N SER A 9 47.57 11.08 7.31
CA SER A 9 46.88 9.85 6.90
C SER A 9 45.65 9.56 7.78
N GLY A 10 45.75 9.82 9.09
CA GLY A 10 44.63 9.68 10.02
C GLY A 10 43.45 10.59 9.70
N VAL A 11 43.72 11.85 9.32
CA VAL A 11 42.66 12.80 8.91
C VAL A 11 41.99 12.35 7.62
N LEU A 12 42.77 11.93 6.61
CA LEU A 12 42.21 11.45 5.34
C LEU A 12 41.33 10.20 5.51
N LEU A 13 41.74 9.27 6.36
CA LEU A 13 40.94 8.08 6.68
C LEU A 13 39.63 8.45 7.40
N LEU A 14 39.68 9.37 8.37
CA LEU A 14 38.48 9.84 9.07
C LEU A 14 37.52 10.59 8.14
N SER A 15 38.04 11.45 7.24
CA SER A 15 37.24 12.16 6.25
C SER A 15 36.57 11.19 5.26
N SER A 16 37.30 10.17 4.81
CA SER A 16 36.74 9.13 3.93
C SER A 16 35.65 8.32 4.63
N LEU A 17 35.88 7.91 5.88
CA LEU A 17 34.90 7.16 6.67
C LEU A 17 33.63 7.99 6.94
N SER A 18 33.78 9.28 7.21
CA SER A 18 32.66 10.21 7.44
C SER A 18 31.80 10.36 6.19
N LEU A 19 32.42 10.52 5.01
CA LEU A 19 31.70 10.61 3.73
C LEU A 19 31.02 9.28 3.36
N GLN A 20 31.69 8.15 3.59
CA GLN A 20 31.11 6.83 3.36
C GLN A 20 29.87 6.60 4.23
N THR A 21 29.93 7.00 5.50
CA THR A 21 28.81 6.88 6.44
C THR A 21 27.65 7.79 6.02
N LEU A 22 27.94 9.01 5.57
CA LEU A 22 26.94 9.94 5.04
C LEU A 22 26.24 9.38 3.79
N VAL A 23 26.98 8.80 2.85
CA VAL A 23 26.43 8.20 1.62
C VAL A 23 25.54 7.00 1.95
N LEU A 24 25.96 6.14 2.89
CA LEU A 24 25.16 5.00 3.34
C LEU A 24 23.84 5.47 3.99
N HIS A 25 23.89 6.46 4.88
CA HIS A 25 22.69 7.03 5.48
C HIS A 25 21.77 7.70 4.46
N ALA A 26 22.33 8.45 3.51
CA ALA A 26 21.53 9.07 2.44
C ALA A 26 20.82 8.02 1.58
N ARG A 27 21.52 6.94 1.21
CA ARG A 27 20.94 5.82 0.46
C ARG A 27 19.88 5.07 1.26
N GLN A 28 20.11 4.86 2.55
CA GLN A 28 19.13 4.20 3.41
C GLN A 28 17.85 5.03 3.51
N ARG A 29 17.97 6.34 3.74
CA ARG A 29 16.81 7.25 3.78
C ARG A 29 16.07 7.30 2.45
N SER A 30 16.78 7.34 1.32
CA SER A 30 16.13 7.35 0.00
C SER A 30 15.40 6.03 -0.28
N SER A 31 15.98 4.89 0.08
CA SER A 31 15.31 3.59 -0.05
C SER A 31 14.04 3.49 0.81
N GLN A 32 14.06 4.03 2.02
CA GLN A 32 12.91 4.05 2.92
C GLN A 32 11.81 4.98 2.39
N ALA A 33 12.18 6.15 1.88
CA ALA A 33 11.23 7.08 1.27
C ALA A 33 10.56 6.46 0.04
N LEU A 34 11.35 5.80 -0.82
CA LEU A 34 10.83 5.11 -2.00
C LEU A 34 9.90 3.95 -1.62
N ALA A 35 10.28 3.12 -0.65
CA ALA A 35 9.44 2.03 -0.17
C ALA A 35 8.09 2.56 0.35
N THR A 36 8.12 3.63 1.15
CA THR A 36 6.91 4.27 1.68
C THR A 36 6.03 4.83 0.55
N ALA A 37 6.64 5.48 -0.44
CA ALA A 37 5.90 6.02 -1.59
C ALA A 37 5.23 4.90 -2.41
N LYS A 38 5.95 3.79 -2.65
CA LYS A 38 5.40 2.62 -3.35
C LYS A 38 4.22 2.00 -2.61
N THR A 39 4.30 1.87 -1.28
CA THR A 39 3.17 1.35 -0.48
C THR A 39 1.95 2.25 -0.62
N ARG A 40 2.10 3.57 -0.46
CA ARG A 40 0.99 4.53 -0.60
C ARG A 40 0.38 4.53 -2.00
N ASP A 41 1.21 4.41 -3.02
CA ASP A 41 0.75 4.36 -4.41
C ASP A 41 -0.04 3.08 -4.69
N ALA A 42 0.43 1.93 -4.18
CA ALA A 42 -0.31 0.68 -4.25
C ALA A 42 -1.66 0.75 -3.53
N GLU A 43 -1.71 1.33 -2.33
CA GLU A 43 -2.96 1.52 -1.57
C GLU A 43 -3.96 2.41 -2.32
N ARG A 44 -3.51 3.53 -2.89
CA ARG A 44 -4.35 4.39 -3.72
C ARG A 44 -4.84 3.66 -4.97
N SER A 45 -3.96 2.92 -5.63
CA SER A 45 -4.31 2.14 -6.83
C SER A 45 -5.37 1.09 -6.52
N VAL A 46 -5.26 0.40 -5.39
CA VAL A 46 -6.26 -0.59 -4.96
C VAL A 46 -7.59 0.05 -4.62
N ALA A 47 -7.58 1.21 -3.95
CA ALA A 47 -8.79 1.96 -3.66
C ALA A 47 -9.53 2.34 -4.96
N MET A 48 -8.81 2.88 -5.95
CA MET A 48 -9.39 3.22 -7.24
C MET A 48 -9.90 1.99 -8.00
N ALA A 49 -9.11 0.91 -8.08
CA ALA A 49 -9.50 -0.31 -8.76
C ALA A 49 -10.73 -0.96 -8.11
N PHE A 50 -10.79 -0.99 -6.77
CA PHE A 50 -11.94 -1.48 -6.03
C PHE A 50 -13.20 -0.66 -6.32
N GLN A 51 -13.10 0.68 -6.27
CA GLN A 51 -14.23 1.57 -6.61
C GLN A 51 -14.69 1.39 -8.06
N GLN A 52 -13.77 1.25 -9.00
CA GLN A 52 -14.09 1.01 -10.41
C GLN A 52 -14.83 -0.32 -10.62
N HIS A 53 -14.36 -1.41 -10.00
CA HIS A 53 -15.05 -2.70 -10.09
C HIS A 53 -16.39 -2.70 -9.37
N ALA A 54 -16.51 -1.93 -8.30
CA ALA A 54 -17.72 -1.81 -7.52
C ALA A 54 -18.76 -0.85 -8.13
N ALA A 55 -18.45 -0.19 -9.24
CA ALA A 55 -19.40 0.65 -9.95
C ALA A 55 -20.49 -0.18 -10.67
N GLY A 56 -21.57 0.50 -11.08
CA GLY A 56 -22.65 -0.12 -11.86
C GLY A 56 -23.38 -1.23 -11.11
N VAL A 57 -23.44 -2.43 -11.70
CA VAL A 57 -24.19 -3.57 -11.14
C VAL A 57 -23.67 -4.03 -9.77
N HIS A 58 -22.41 -3.78 -9.46
CA HIS A 58 -21.80 -4.15 -8.19
C HIS A 58 -21.99 -3.11 -7.07
N ALA A 59 -22.50 -1.91 -7.39
CA ALA A 59 -22.60 -0.81 -6.42
C ALA A 59 -23.50 -1.15 -5.23
N CYS A 60 -24.53 -1.97 -5.46
CA CYS A 60 -25.41 -2.43 -4.40
C CYS A 60 -24.67 -3.27 -3.33
N LEU A 61 -23.58 -3.96 -3.69
CA LEU A 61 -22.80 -4.77 -2.75
C LEU A 61 -22.09 -3.87 -1.72
N LEU A 62 -21.77 -2.63 -2.08
CA LEU A 62 -21.07 -1.71 -1.20
C LEU A 62 -21.91 -1.27 -0.01
N VAL A 63 -23.24 -1.37 -0.09
CA VAL A 63 -24.16 -1.08 1.03
C VAL A 63 -24.18 -2.21 2.06
N LEU A 64 -23.62 -3.38 1.72
CA LEU A 64 -23.61 -4.58 2.55
C LEU A 64 -22.19 -4.87 3.03
N PRO A 65 -22.01 -5.42 4.25
CA PRO A 65 -20.72 -5.97 4.63
C PRO A 65 -20.36 -7.15 3.73
N SER A 66 -19.06 -7.39 3.49
CA SER A 66 -18.61 -8.46 2.58
C SER A 66 -19.06 -9.86 3.01
N SER A 67 -19.32 -10.07 4.30
CA SER A 67 -19.89 -11.31 4.84
C SER A 67 -21.30 -11.62 4.33
N GLU A 68 -22.02 -10.61 3.84
CA GLU A 68 -23.40 -10.75 3.32
C GLU A 68 -23.47 -10.76 1.80
N TRP A 69 -22.33 -10.68 1.08
CA TRP A 69 -22.35 -10.62 -0.38
C TRP A 69 -22.76 -11.95 -1.02
N GLU A 70 -22.31 -13.06 -0.45
CA GLU A 70 -22.60 -14.40 -0.98
C GLU A 70 -24.08 -14.73 -0.81
N GLY A 71 -24.76 -15.04 -1.92
CA GLY A 71 -26.19 -15.38 -1.92
C GLY A 71 -27.13 -14.20 -1.66
N SER A 72 -26.64 -12.96 -1.68
CA SER A 72 -27.47 -11.77 -1.45
C SER A 72 -28.53 -11.59 -2.53
N LYS A 73 -29.80 -11.70 -2.14
CA LYS A 73 -30.94 -11.35 -3.01
C LYS A 73 -31.11 -9.84 -3.20
N ARG A 74 -30.45 -9.01 -2.37
CA ARG A 74 -30.47 -7.54 -2.48
C ARG A 74 -29.68 -7.04 -3.69
N CYS A 75 -28.80 -7.88 -4.24
CA CYS A 75 -27.91 -7.54 -5.34
C CYS A 75 -28.06 -8.50 -6.53
N PRO A 76 -29.19 -8.45 -7.25
CA PRO A 76 -29.40 -9.34 -8.39
C PRO A 76 -28.40 -9.03 -9.52
N GLY A 77 -27.68 -10.06 -9.97
CA GLY A 77 -26.73 -9.94 -11.09
C GLY A 77 -25.35 -9.37 -10.72
N ALA A 78 -25.14 -8.93 -9.48
CA ALA A 78 -23.82 -8.55 -9.00
C ALA A 78 -22.97 -9.81 -8.77
N ASN A 79 -21.71 -9.79 -9.21
CA ASN A 79 -20.75 -10.86 -8.94
C ASN A 79 -19.78 -10.45 -7.81
N PRO A 80 -19.92 -11.01 -6.59
CA PRO A 80 -19.01 -10.72 -5.48
C PRO A 80 -17.55 -11.05 -5.77
N ALA A 81 -17.28 -12.05 -6.61
CA ALA A 81 -15.92 -12.48 -6.92
C ALA A 81 -15.08 -11.38 -7.57
N ALA A 82 -15.71 -10.44 -8.28
CA ALA A 82 -15.03 -9.30 -8.90
C ALA A 82 -14.43 -8.31 -7.88
N LEU A 83 -14.91 -8.33 -6.63
CA LEU A 83 -14.47 -7.45 -5.54
C LEU A 83 -13.61 -8.19 -4.49
N GLN A 84 -13.54 -9.51 -4.56
CA GLN A 84 -12.84 -10.33 -3.57
C GLN A 84 -11.32 -10.40 -3.79
N SER A 85 -10.83 -10.12 -5.00
CA SER A 85 -9.40 -10.12 -5.29
C SER A 85 -9.10 -9.35 -6.57
N GLY A 86 -7.82 -9.01 -6.76
CA GLY A 86 -7.34 -8.41 -7.98
C GLY A 86 -5.84 -8.20 -7.95
N ARG A 87 -5.35 -7.43 -8.92
CA ARG A 87 -3.96 -7.02 -9.03
C ARG A 87 -3.87 -5.53 -9.27
N VAL A 88 -2.96 -4.86 -8.57
CA VAL A 88 -2.57 -3.47 -8.85
C VAL A 88 -1.07 -3.39 -8.97
N ALA A 89 -0.60 -2.77 -10.06
CA ALA A 89 0.79 -2.87 -10.49
C ALA A 89 1.26 -4.35 -10.50
N GLU A 90 2.27 -4.69 -9.70
CA GLU A 90 2.84 -6.04 -9.59
C GLU A 90 2.42 -6.75 -8.29
N ARG A 91 1.40 -6.25 -7.59
CA ARG A 91 0.95 -6.81 -6.30
C ARG A 91 -0.47 -7.34 -6.41
N ASP A 92 -0.60 -8.64 -6.20
CA ASP A 92 -1.91 -9.26 -5.97
C ASP A 92 -2.45 -8.85 -4.59
N TRP A 93 -3.76 -8.67 -4.51
CA TRP A 93 -4.49 -8.37 -3.30
C TRP A 93 -5.74 -9.25 -3.19
N GLN A 94 -6.13 -9.51 -1.95
CA GLN A 94 -7.35 -10.24 -1.60
C GLN A 94 -8.11 -9.45 -0.55
N LEU A 95 -9.43 -9.37 -0.72
CA LEU A 95 -10.34 -8.79 0.25
C LEU A 95 -10.37 -9.66 1.50
N LEU A 96 -10.09 -9.06 2.65
CA LEU A 96 -10.36 -9.68 3.95
C LEU A 96 -11.75 -9.29 4.43
N GLN A 97 -12.07 -8.00 4.36
CA GLN A 97 -13.35 -7.49 4.80
C GLN A 97 -13.68 -6.18 4.11
N TRP A 98 -14.95 -6.02 3.73
CA TRP A 98 -15.55 -4.72 3.46
C TRP A 98 -16.60 -4.43 4.54
N GLN A 99 -16.50 -3.26 5.17
CA GLN A 99 -17.47 -2.79 6.15
C GLN A 99 -18.03 -1.43 5.72
N PRO A 100 -19.30 -1.33 5.33
CA PRO A 100 -19.91 -0.05 5.01
C PRO A 100 -20.02 0.86 6.24
N HIS A 101 -19.77 2.15 6.03
CA HIS A 101 -19.98 3.25 6.95
C HIS A 101 -20.99 4.22 6.31
N GLY A 102 -22.28 3.87 6.42
CA GLY A 102 -23.33 4.61 5.72
C GLY A 102 -23.40 4.26 4.23
N VAL A 103 -23.93 5.19 3.42
CA VAL A 103 -24.24 4.93 2.00
C VAL A 103 -23.03 5.15 1.08
N MET A 104 -22.14 6.07 1.45
CA MET A 104 -21.06 6.56 0.58
C MET A 104 -19.67 6.41 1.19
N ALA A 105 -19.50 5.54 2.19
CA ALA A 105 -18.19 5.28 2.76
C ALA A 105 -18.11 3.86 3.30
N GLY A 106 -16.89 3.38 3.50
CA GLY A 106 -16.65 2.12 4.18
C GLY A 106 -15.16 1.84 4.38
N THR A 107 -14.87 0.90 5.27
CA THR A 107 -13.51 0.41 5.48
C THR A 107 -13.28 -0.83 4.61
N LEU A 108 -12.25 -0.75 3.78
CA LEU A 108 -11.68 -1.85 3.02
C LEU A 108 -10.47 -2.43 3.75
N GLN A 109 -10.56 -3.70 4.16
CA GLN A 109 -9.43 -4.47 4.69
C GLN A 109 -8.99 -5.49 3.65
N LEU A 110 -7.70 -5.54 3.39
CA LEU A 110 -7.12 -6.35 2.34
C LEU A 110 -5.80 -6.97 2.76
N ARG A 111 -5.50 -8.13 2.18
CA ARG A 111 -4.24 -8.85 2.30
C ARG A 111 -3.51 -8.79 0.96
N TRP A 112 -2.26 -8.37 1.00
CA TRP A 112 -1.35 -8.35 -0.13
C TRP A 112 -0.65 -9.70 -0.30
N SER A 113 -0.13 -9.95 -1.52
CA SER A 113 0.66 -11.15 -1.87
C SER A 113 1.93 -11.34 -1.03
N ASP A 114 2.50 -10.26 -0.48
CA ASP A 114 3.63 -10.31 0.45
C ASP A 114 3.22 -10.62 1.91
N GLY A 115 1.93 -10.85 2.15
CA GLY A 115 1.35 -11.15 3.46
C GLY A 115 1.00 -9.90 4.29
N HIS A 116 1.38 -8.70 3.84
CA HIS A 116 0.99 -7.45 4.50
C HIS A 116 -0.52 -7.27 4.48
N GLN A 117 -1.07 -6.62 5.49
CA GLN A 117 -2.48 -6.23 5.52
C GLN A 117 -2.62 -4.72 5.54
N SER A 118 -3.52 -4.18 4.72
CA SER A 118 -3.85 -2.75 4.73
C SER A 118 -5.32 -2.57 5.11
N ARG A 119 -5.59 -1.48 5.82
CA ARG A 119 -6.93 -0.99 6.14
C ARG A 119 -7.06 0.40 5.53
N LEU A 120 -8.00 0.55 4.61
CA LEU A 120 -8.24 1.79 3.88
C LEU A 120 -9.67 2.25 4.14
N ASP A 121 -9.83 3.49 4.60
CA ASP A 121 -11.14 4.12 4.67
C ASP A 121 -11.42 4.77 3.32
N LEU A 122 -12.49 4.33 2.67
CA LEU A 122 -12.88 4.76 1.34
C LEU A 122 -14.12 5.65 1.45
N GLU A 123 -14.06 6.81 0.80
CA GLU A 123 -15.23 7.59 0.43
C GLU A 123 -15.63 7.17 -0.99
N LEU A 124 -16.84 6.62 -1.13
CA LEU A 124 -17.40 6.23 -2.40
C LEU A 124 -17.89 7.49 -3.11
N LEU A 125 -17.36 7.73 -4.31
CA LEU A 125 -17.81 8.83 -5.15
C LEU A 125 -19.23 8.54 -5.68
N PRO A 126 -20.10 9.56 -5.79
CA PRO A 126 -21.46 9.42 -6.27
C PRO A 126 -21.55 9.07 -7.76
#